data_AF-E0W3J7-F1
#
_entry.id   AF-E0W3J7-F1
#
_cell.length_a   1.000
_cell.length_b   1.000
_cell.length_c   1.000
_cell.angle_alpha   90.00
_cell.angle_beta   90.00
_cell.angle_gamma   90.00
#
_symmetry.space_group_name_H-M   'P 1'
#
loop_
_entity.id
_entity.type
_entity.pdbx_description
1 polymer ?
#
loop_
_entity_poly.entity_id
_entity_poly.type
_entity_poly.pdbx_seq_one_letter_code
_entity_poly.pdbx_strand_id
1 'polypeptide(L)'
;MQFHIIRLRCKSPTAATQKIEKVISVCQEEIKLTILREALEILGGGGGGDTKKESNKNGDRIKRSKRNSSFSEDEQRIAGCLLQCVYKKVNAVDSGGYPTVEGLVNLYTEGINERGYFLATAQAVQQFQENSSGQMCDLAYKVFDCVSDQLAEYCSGE
;
A
#
# COMPACT_ATOMS: atom_id res chain seq x y z
N MET A 1 10.00 -37.42 15.96
CA MET A 1 9.81 -36.24 15.09
C MET A 1 8.80 -35.34 15.77
N GLN A 2 9.28 -34.30 16.45
CA GLN A 2 8.41 -33.33 17.14
C GLN A 2 7.89 -32.36 16.07
N PHE A 3 6.62 -32.46 15.70
CA PHE A 3 5.96 -31.41 14.92
C PHE A 3 5.75 -30.22 15.84
N HIS A 4 6.58 -29.18 15.71
CA HIS A 4 6.24 -27.86 16.23
C HIS A 4 5.02 -27.36 15.46
N ILE A 5 3.83 -27.47 16.06
CA ILE A 5 2.67 -26.70 15.61
C ILE A 5 2.98 -25.25 15.96
N ILE A 6 3.52 -24.50 15.01
CA ILE A 6 3.56 -23.04 15.08
C ILE A 6 2.09 -22.60 15.05
N ARG A 7 1.53 -22.23 16.20
CA ARG A 7 0.21 -21.60 16.24
C ARG A 7 0.37 -20.18 15.70
N LEU A 8 0.10 -20.02 14.41
CA LEU A 8 -0.12 -18.70 13.80
C LEU A 8 -1.16 -17.95 14.64
N ARG A 9 -0.82 -16.75 15.11
CA ARG A 9 -1.73 -15.93 15.95
C ARG A 9 -2.92 -15.41 15.13
N CYS A 10 -2.78 -15.34 13.82
CA CYS A 10 -3.85 -15.08 12.87
C CYS A 10 -3.60 -15.71 11.51
N LYS A 11 -4.65 -15.82 10.70
CA LYS A 11 -4.57 -16.25 9.30
C LYS A 11 -4.75 -15.05 8.38
N SER A 12 -3.65 -14.59 7.79
CA SER A 12 -3.70 -13.52 6.80
C SER A 12 -4.51 -13.94 5.56
N PRO A 13 -5.34 -13.05 4.99
CA PRO A 13 -6.05 -13.31 3.76
C PRO A 13 -5.05 -13.52 2.61
N THR A 14 -5.32 -14.46 1.72
CA THR A 14 -4.44 -14.75 0.57
C THR A 14 -4.67 -13.80 -0.60
N ALA A 15 -5.80 -13.10 -0.62
CA ALA A 15 -6.20 -12.15 -1.64
C ALA A 15 -7.18 -11.11 -1.05
N ALA A 16 -7.31 -9.97 -1.72
CA ALA A 16 -8.34 -9.00 -1.41
C ALA A 16 -9.74 -9.55 -1.79
N THR A 17 -10.80 -8.98 -1.23
CA THR A 17 -12.16 -9.36 -1.63
C THR A 17 -12.42 -8.94 -3.08
N GLN A 18 -13.34 -9.62 -3.77
CA GLN A 18 -13.77 -9.24 -5.13
C GLN A 18 -14.27 -7.79 -5.21
N LYS A 19 -14.82 -7.27 -4.11
CA LYS A 19 -15.28 -5.87 -4.03
C LYS A 19 -14.10 -4.92 -4.02
N ILE A 20 -13.08 -5.18 -3.20
CA ILE A 20 -11.85 -4.38 -3.15
C ILE A 20 -11.09 -4.48 -4.48
N GLU A 21 -11.01 -5.66 -5.10
CA GLU A 21 -10.37 -5.83 -6.41
C GLU A 21 -11.00 -4.95 -7.49
N LYS A 22 -12.33 -4.86 -7.54
CA LYS A 22 -13.04 -3.95 -8.47
C LYS A 22 -12.69 -2.49 -8.21
N VAL A 23 -12.64 -2.08 -6.95
CA VAL A 23 -12.25 -0.71 -6.57
C VAL A 23 -10.81 -0.42 -7.00
N ILE A 24 -9.89 -1.37 -6.80
CA ILE A 24 -8.50 -1.25 -7.25
C ILE A 24 -8.44 -1.05 -8.77
N SER A 25 -9.18 -1.84 -9.55
CA SER A 25 -9.19 -1.68 -11.02
C SER A 25 -9.67 -0.30 -11.45
N VAL A 26 -10.73 0.22 -10.85
CA VAL A 26 -11.22 1.59 -11.12
C VAL A 26 -10.15 2.62 -10.78
N CYS A 27 -9.51 2.51 -9.62
CA CYS A 27 -8.46 3.43 -9.20
C CYS A 27 -7.21 3.36 -10.09
N GLN A 28 -6.84 2.18 -10.59
CA GLN A 28 -5.73 2.02 -11.53
C GLN A 28 -6.00 2.75 -12.85
N GLU A 29 -7.23 2.69 -13.37
CA GLU A 29 -7.62 3.42 -14.59
C GLU A 29 -7.57 4.94 -14.39
N GLU A 30 -8.09 5.43 -13.26
CA GLU A 30 -8.04 6.86 -12.91
C GLU A 30 -6.60 7.38 -12.84
N ILE A 31 -5.71 6.65 -12.18
CA ILE A 31 -4.31 7.04 -12.02
C ILE A 31 -3.55 6.98 -13.34
N LYS A 32 -3.78 5.94 -14.15
CA LYS A 32 -3.17 5.82 -15.47
C LYS A 32 -3.49 7.05 -16.32
N LEU A 33 -4.74 7.52 -16.31
CA LEU A 33 -5.14 8.71 -17.05
C LEU A 33 -4.46 9.98 -16.53
N THR A 34 -4.35 10.13 -15.21
CA THR A 34 -3.66 11.27 -14.58
C THR A 34 -2.19 11.32 -14.96
N ILE A 35 -1.46 10.20 -14.81
CA ILE A 35 -0.04 10.11 -15.15
C ILE A 35 0.19 10.43 -16.64
N LEU A 36 -0.65 9.89 -17.53
CA LEU A 36 -0.53 10.15 -18.96
C LEU A 36 -0.78 11.63 -19.29
N ARG A 37 -1.71 12.30 -18.61
CA ARG A 37 -1.96 13.75 -18.81
C ARG A 37 -0.79 14.58 -18.32
N GLU A 38 -0.27 14.32 -17.13
CA GLU A 38 0.90 15.01 -16.59
C GLU A 38 2.11 14.88 -17.53
N ALA A 39 2.36 13.66 -18.07
CA ALA A 39 3.42 13.45 -19.04
C ALA A 39 3.19 14.22 -20.35
N LEU A 40 1.95 14.28 -20.84
CA LEU A 40 1.61 15.05 -22.05
C LEU A 40 1.73 16.56 -21.86
N GLU A 41 1.48 17.08 -20.65
CA GLU A 41 1.70 18.49 -20.34
C GLU A 41 3.19 18.84 -20.34
N ILE A 42 4.04 17.97 -19.81
CA ILE A 42 5.51 18.12 -19.85
C ILE A 42 6.01 18.11 -21.30
N LEU A 43 5.45 17.24 -22.16
CA LEU A 43 5.85 17.14 -23.56
C LEU A 43 5.22 18.22 -24.46
N GLY A 44 4.02 18.69 -24.12
CA GLY A 44 3.26 19.70 -24.86
C GLY A 44 3.68 21.14 -24.57
N GLY A 45 4.32 21.39 -23.42
CA GLY A 45 4.98 22.66 -23.08
C GLY A 45 6.41 22.74 -23.63
N GLY A 46 6.58 22.80 -24.95
CA GLY A 46 7.90 22.72 -25.59
C GLY A 46 8.84 23.92 -25.31
N GLY A 47 10.12 23.63 -24.99
CA GLY A 47 11.24 24.49 -25.36
C GLY A 47 12.43 24.62 -24.37
N GLY A 48 13.46 23.78 -24.54
CA GLY A 48 14.88 24.17 -24.31
C GLY A 48 15.67 23.45 -23.21
N GLY A 49 16.72 22.72 -23.59
CA GLY A 49 17.91 22.51 -22.74
C GLY A 49 18.38 21.06 -22.55
N ASP A 50 19.49 20.71 -23.20
CA ASP A 50 20.27 19.47 -23.09
C ASP A 50 20.66 19.04 -21.66
N THR A 51 20.89 17.73 -21.42
CA THR A 51 22.24 17.14 -21.19
C THR A 51 22.21 15.73 -20.51
N LYS A 52 22.67 14.72 -21.28
CA LYS A 52 23.44 13.49 -20.93
C LYS A 52 22.97 12.46 -19.86
N LYS A 53 22.50 11.33 -20.37
CA LYS A 53 23.05 9.93 -20.29
C LYS A 53 24.12 9.61 -19.22
N GLU A 54 23.85 8.62 -18.35
CA GLU A 54 24.66 7.38 -18.25
C GLU A 54 23.93 6.25 -17.50
N SER A 55 23.89 5.07 -18.13
CA SER A 55 23.43 3.81 -17.55
C SER A 55 24.65 3.02 -17.09
N ASN A 56 24.63 2.48 -15.88
CA ASN A 56 25.58 1.43 -15.48
C ASN A 56 24.82 0.15 -15.13
N LYS A 57 25.07 -0.90 -15.93
CA LYS A 57 24.56 -2.26 -15.74
C LYS A 57 25.57 -3.01 -14.88
N ASN A 58 25.11 -3.65 -13.81
CA ASN A 58 25.75 -4.89 -13.37
C ASN A 58 24.69 -5.82 -12.81
N GLY A 59 24.60 -7.02 -13.40
CA GLY A 59 23.73 -8.07 -12.93
C GLY A 59 24.40 -8.89 -11.84
N ASP A 60 23.62 -9.44 -10.91
CA ASP A 60 23.85 -10.79 -10.42
C ASP A 60 22.63 -11.36 -9.68
N ARG A 61 22.38 -12.64 -9.95
CA ARG A 61 21.71 -13.68 -9.15
C ARG A 61 20.25 -13.55 -8.72
N ILE A 62 19.45 -14.37 -9.40
CA ILE A 62 18.19 -14.97 -8.95
C ILE A 62 18.38 -15.64 -7.57
N LYS A 63 17.87 -15.01 -6.50
CA LYS A 63 17.45 -15.68 -5.26
C LYS A 63 16.17 -14.99 -4.75
N ARG A 64 15.04 -15.72 -4.82
CA ARG A 64 13.78 -15.38 -4.13
C ARG A 64 14.03 -15.37 -2.61
N SER A 65 14.27 -14.20 -2.03
CA SER A 65 14.23 -13.97 -0.57
C SER A 65 14.04 -12.49 -0.30
N LYS A 66 13.00 -12.16 0.48
CA LYS A 66 12.69 -10.83 1.05
C LYS A 66 12.37 -9.75 0.00
N ARG A 67 11.13 -9.24 -0.02
CA ARG A 67 10.80 -7.98 -0.71
C ARG A 67 11.59 -6.87 -0.01
N ASN A 68 12.85 -6.67 -0.38
CA ASN A 68 13.54 -5.43 -0.09
C ASN A 68 12.83 -4.35 -0.91
N SER A 69 11.93 -3.65 -0.25
CA SER A 69 11.30 -2.43 -0.72
C SER A 69 12.37 -1.39 -0.99
N SER A 70 12.83 -1.32 -2.23
CA SER A 70 13.43 -0.10 -2.75
C SER A 70 12.70 0.28 -4.01
N PHE A 71 11.36 0.32 -3.93
CA PHE A 71 10.59 1.15 -4.86
C PHE A 71 11.17 2.56 -4.78
N SER A 72 11.36 3.21 -5.93
CA SER A 72 11.75 4.62 -5.95
C SER A 72 10.72 5.46 -5.21
N GLU A 73 11.09 6.65 -4.76
CA GLU A 73 10.15 7.58 -4.11
C GLU A 73 8.92 7.85 -5.00
N ASP A 74 9.12 7.91 -6.33
CA ASP A 74 8.03 8.05 -7.30
C ASP A 74 7.12 6.82 -7.35
N GLU A 75 7.68 5.61 -7.34
CA GLU A 75 6.89 4.38 -7.32
C GLU A 75 6.07 4.24 -6.03
N GLN A 76 6.66 4.60 -4.89
CA GLN A 76 5.96 4.66 -3.61
C GLN A 76 4.83 5.69 -3.64
N ARG A 77 5.09 6.86 -4.22
CA ARG A 77 4.08 7.91 -4.37
C ARG A 77 2.94 7.49 -5.28
N ILE A 78 3.22 6.82 -6.40
CA ILE A 78 2.20 6.27 -7.30
C ILE A 78 1.35 5.22 -6.58
N ALA A 79 1.98 4.28 -5.87
CA ALA A 79 1.28 3.30 -5.05
C ALA A 79 0.44 3.97 -3.95
N GLY A 80 0.98 5.01 -3.33
CA GLY A 80 0.29 5.84 -2.34
C GLY A 80 -0.96 6.53 -2.90
N CYS A 81 -0.89 7.09 -4.11
CA CYS A 81 -2.06 7.67 -4.75
C CYS A 81 -3.12 6.61 -5.10
N LEU A 82 -2.70 5.40 -5.47
CA LEU A 82 -3.61 4.25 -5.67
C LEU A 82 -4.33 3.89 -4.38
N LEU A 83 -3.59 3.76 -3.28
CA LEU A 83 -4.15 3.49 -1.96
C LEU A 83 -5.11 4.60 -1.53
N GLN A 84 -4.74 5.87 -1.72
CA GLN A 84 -5.59 7.00 -1.38
C GLN A 84 -6.91 7.01 -2.16
N CYS A 85 -6.89 6.63 -3.44
CA CYS A 85 -8.10 6.44 -4.23
C CYS A 85 -8.98 5.32 -3.66
N VAL A 86 -8.39 4.17 -3.32
CA VAL A 86 -9.11 3.04 -2.72
C VAL A 86 -9.73 3.47 -1.40
N TYR A 87 -8.96 4.12 -0.52
CA TYR A 87 -9.44 4.58 0.78
C TYR A 87 -10.64 5.53 0.64
N LYS A 88 -10.62 6.45 -0.31
CA LYS A 88 -11.77 7.32 -0.61
C LYS A 88 -13.00 6.53 -1.05
N LYS A 89 -12.85 5.62 -2.01
CA LYS A 89 -13.98 4.87 -2.59
C LYS A 89 -14.60 3.85 -1.63
N VAL A 90 -13.84 3.38 -0.64
CA VAL A 90 -14.35 2.50 0.41
C VAL A 90 -14.79 3.22 1.68
N ASN A 91 -14.80 4.57 1.68
CA ASN A 91 -15.09 5.41 2.84
C ASN A 91 -14.16 5.13 4.05
N ALA A 92 -12.89 4.85 3.76
CA ALA A 92 -11.86 4.65 4.78
C ALA A 92 -11.15 5.95 5.21
N VAL A 93 -11.65 7.11 4.77
CA VAL A 93 -11.10 8.44 5.07
C VAL A 93 -12.17 9.36 5.63
N ASP A 94 -11.73 10.42 6.33
CA ASP A 94 -12.60 11.50 6.81
C ASP A 94 -12.93 12.52 5.70
N SER A 95 -13.64 13.60 6.07
CA SER A 95 -13.99 14.69 5.14
C SER A 95 -12.78 15.44 4.58
N GLY A 96 -11.64 15.42 5.27
CA GLY A 96 -10.37 15.99 4.80
C GLY A 96 -9.60 15.04 3.90
N GLY A 97 -10.04 13.78 3.76
CA GLY A 97 -9.36 12.73 3.02
C GLY A 97 -8.28 12.01 3.84
N TYR A 98 -8.20 12.23 5.15
CA TYR A 98 -7.26 11.53 6.02
C TYR A 98 -7.80 10.14 6.43
N PRO A 99 -6.99 9.08 6.41
CA PRO A 99 -7.43 7.75 6.82
C PRO A 99 -7.97 7.70 8.24
N THR A 100 -9.06 6.97 8.45
CA THR A 100 -9.70 6.80 9.77
C THR A 100 -9.47 5.40 10.30
N VAL A 101 -9.40 5.25 11.63
CA VAL A 101 -9.21 3.94 12.26
C VAL A 101 -10.31 2.97 11.86
N GLU A 102 -11.57 3.39 12.05
CA GLU A 102 -12.73 2.57 11.70
C GLU A 102 -12.73 2.18 10.22
N GLY A 103 -12.49 3.16 9.35
CA GLY A 103 -12.44 2.97 7.92
C GLY A 103 -11.39 1.97 7.45
N LEU A 104 -10.17 2.10 7.96
CA LEU A 104 -9.06 1.20 7.65
C LEU A 104 -9.30 -0.21 8.21
N VAL A 105 -9.77 -0.33 9.45
CA VAL A 105 -10.10 -1.65 10.02
C VAL A 105 -11.16 -2.35 9.17
N ASN A 106 -12.22 -1.65 8.76
CA ASN A 106 -13.24 -2.20 7.88
C ASN A 106 -12.68 -2.63 6.51
N LEU A 107 -11.78 -1.84 5.92
CA LEU A 107 -11.12 -2.17 4.66
C LEU A 107 -10.29 -3.46 4.76
N TYR A 108 -9.41 -3.55 5.76
CA TYR A 108 -8.49 -4.69 5.91
C TYR A 108 -9.21 -5.96 6.34
N THR A 109 -10.31 -5.84 7.08
CA THR A 109 -11.07 -6.99 7.60
C THR A 109 -12.26 -7.39 6.73
N GLU A 110 -12.47 -6.71 5.60
CA GLU A 110 -13.59 -7.00 4.71
C GLU A 110 -13.57 -8.48 4.27
N GLY A 111 -14.66 -9.21 4.52
CA GLY A 111 -14.79 -10.62 4.15
C GLY A 111 -13.95 -11.60 4.99
N ILE A 112 -13.28 -11.12 6.06
CA ILE A 112 -12.44 -11.95 6.93
C ILE A 112 -13.22 -12.34 8.19
N ASN A 113 -13.30 -13.64 8.44
CA ASN A 113 -14.00 -14.21 9.60
C ASN A 113 -13.04 -14.70 10.70
N GLU A 114 -11.80 -14.21 10.72
CA GLU A 114 -10.76 -14.64 11.66
C GLU A 114 -10.54 -13.56 12.73
N ARG A 115 -10.81 -13.91 13.99
CA ARG A 115 -10.81 -12.96 15.11
C ARG A 115 -9.43 -12.40 15.41
N GLY A 116 -8.37 -13.22 15.32
CA GLY A 116 -6.99 -12.79 15.53
C GLY A 116 -6.58 -11.70 14.55
N TYR A 117 -6.93 -11.88 13.27
CA TYR A 117 -6.65 -10.92 12.20
C TYR A 117 -7.36 -9.60 12.42
N PHE A 118 -8.63 -9.64 12.86
CA PHE A 118 -9.37 -8.42 13.22
C PHE A 118 -8.67 -7.65 14.35
N LEU A 119 -8.29 -8.33 15.44
CA LEU A 119 -7.62 -7.70 16.57
C LEU A 119 -6.25 -7.13 16.18
N ALA A 120 -5.48 -7.88 15.41
CA ALA A 120 -4.18 -7.44 14.89
C ALA A 120 -4.33 -6.18 14.03
N THR A 121 -5.35 -6.14 13.17
CA THR A 121 -5.64 -4.98 12.31
C THR A 121 -6.01 -3.76 13.14
N ALA A 122 -6.92 -3.92 14.11
CA ALA A 122 -7.34 -2.81 14.98
C ALA A 122 -6.17 -2.23 15.76
N GLN A 123 -5.31 -3.08 16.32
CA GLN A 123 -4.11 -2.67 17.03
C GLN A 123 -3.14 -1.93 16.10
N ALA A 124 -2.89 -2.46 14.90
CA ALA A 124 -1.93 -1.88 13.97
C ALA A 124 -2.34 -0.50 13.46
N VAL A 125 -3.62 -0.35 13.13
CA VAL A 125 -4.16 0.92 12.64
C VAL A 125 -4.16 1.99 13.75
N GLN A 126 -4.45 1.62 14.99
CA GLN A 126 -4.41 2.56 16.12
C GLN A 126 -3.01 3.14 16.37
N GLN A 127 -1.97 2.30 16.33
CA GLN A 127 -0.60 2.74 16.57
C GLN A 127 -0.09 3.73 15.51
N PHE A 128 -0.61 3.66 14.28
CA PHE A 128 -0.15 4.54 13.20
C PHE A 128 -0.75 5.96 13.28
N GLN A 129 -1.97 6.10 13.80
CA GLN A 129 -2.70 7.37 13.79
C GLN A 129 -2.00 8.49 14.61
N GLU A 130 -1.16 8.12 15.57
CA GLU A 130 -0.48 9.09 16.44
C GLU A 130 0.69 9.83 15.78
N ASN A 131 1.17 9.39 14.60
CA ASN A 131 2.41 9.89 13.98
C ASN A 131 2.25 10.39 12.54
N SER A 132 1.01 10.55 12.04
CA SER A 132 0.78 10.70 10.60
C SER A 132 0.62 12.16 10.15
N SER A 133 1.66 12.69 9.48
CA SER A 133 1.61 13.96 8.73
C SER A 133 2.29 13.80 7.37
N GLY A 134 1.80 14.50 6.35
CA GLY A 134 2.36 14.45 5.00
C GLY A 134 1.35 14.74 3.89
N GLN A 135 1.82 14.72 2.64
CA GLN A 135 0.93 14.73 1.47
C GLN A 135 0.10 13.45 1.42
N MET A 136 -1.11 13.54 0.87
CA MET A 136 -2.12 12.47 0.93
C MET A 136 -1.64 11.13 0.36
N CYS A 137 -0.94 11.14 -0.79
CA CYS A 137 -0.44 9.91 -1.39
C CYS A 137 0.66 9.27 -0.53
N ASP A 138 1.63 10.07 -0.08
CA ASP A 138 2.73 9.58 0.76
C ASP A 138 2.23 9.05 2.09
N LEU A 139 1.26 9.75 2.69
CA LEU A 139 0.58 9.32 3.91
C LEU A 139 -0.13 7.98 3.70
N ALA A 140 -0.89 7.83 2.61
CA ALA A 140 -1.60 6.59 2.32
C ALA A 140 -0.65 5.39 2.14
N TYR A 141 0.51 5.61 1.50
CA TYR A 141 1.56 4.59 1.39
C TYR A 141 2.13 4.22 2.76
N LYS A 142 2.51 5.21 3.58
CA LYS A 142 3.05 4.99 4.94
C LYS A 142 2.08 4.22 5.84
N VAL A 143 0.79 4.53 5.77
CA VAL A 143 -0.26 3.78 6.48
C VAL A 143 -0.24 2.31 6.05
N PHE A 144 -0.26 2.08 4.74
CA PHE A 144 -0.31 0.73 4.19
C PHE A 144 0.92 -0.09 4.60
N ASP A 145 2.10 0.51 4.47
CA ASP A 145 3.38 -0.12 4.78
C ASP A 145 3.45 -0.50 6.26
N CYS A 146 3.13 0.45 7.15
CA CYS A 146 3.13 0.22 8.59
C CYS A 146 2.11 -0.85 9.03
N VAL A 147 0.87 -0.77 8.57
CA VAL A 147 -0.16 -1.75 8.93
C VAL A 147 0.20 -3.13 8.38
N SER A 148 0.74 -3.21 7.17
CA SER A 148 1.18 -4.48 6.57
C SER A 148 2.32 -5.13 7.34
N ASP A 149 3.30 -4.33 7.77
CA ASP A 149 4.44 -4.82 8.57
C ASP A 149 3.98 -5.33 9.94
N GLN A 150 3.13 -4.57 10.63
CA GLN A 150 2.59 -5.00 11.92
C GLN A 150 1.74 -6.26 11.82
N LEU A 151 0.94 -6.40 10.77
CA LEU A 151 0.16 -7.61 10.52
C LEU A 151 1.06 -8.80 10.17
N ALA A 152 2.13 -8.57 9.40
CA ALA A 152 3.10 -9.59 9.09
C ALA A 152 3.80 -10.08 10.37
N GLU A 153 4.24 -9.17 11.24
CA GLU A 153 4.87 -9.50 12.52
C GLU A 153 3.89 -10.26 13.43
N TYR A 154 2.68 -9.73 13.63
CA TYR A 154 1.70 -10.33 14.52
C TYR A 154 1.26 -11.73 14.03
N CYS A 155 0.95 -11.88 12.73
CA CYS A 155 0.48 -13.17 12.21
C CYS A 155 1.62 -14.19 12.03
N SER A 156 2.88 -13.78 11.90
CA SER A 156 4.02 -14.72 11.71
C SER A 156 4.39 -15.49 12.97
N GLY A 157 3.89 -15.10 14.14
CA GLY A 157 3.92 -15.92 15.35
C GLY A 157 5.32 -16.20 15.90
N GLU A 158 6.21 -15.22 15.87
CA GLU A 158 7.42 -15.22 16.70
C GLU A 158 7.10 -15.03 18.20
#